data_AF-A0A447XRK6-F1
#
_entry.id   AF-A0A447XRK6-F1
#
_cell.length_a   1.000
_cell.length_b   1.000
_cell.length_c   1.000
_cell.angle_alpha   90.00
_cell.angle_beta   90.00
_cell.angle_gamma   90.00
#
_symmetry.space_group_name_H-M   'P 1'
#
loop_
_entity.id
_entity.type
_entity.pdbx_description
1 polymer ?
#
loop_
_entity_poly.entity_id
_entity_poly.type
_entity_poly.pdbx_seq_one_letter_code
_entity_poly.pdbx_strand_id
1 'polypeptide(L)'
;MFDKYRKTLVAGTVAITLGLSASGVMAAGFKPAPPAGQLGAVIVDPYGNAPLTALVDLDSHVISDVKVTVHGKGEKGVEISYPVGQESLKTYDGVPIFGLYQKFANKVTVEWKENGKVMKDDYVVHTSAIVNNYMDNRSISDLQQTKVVKVAPGFEDRLYLVNTHTFTAQGSDLHWHGEKDKNAGILDAGPANWRTPF
;
A
#
# COMPACT_ATOMS: atom_id res chain seq x y z
N MET A 1 -38.97 35.58 -77.53
CA MET A 1 -40.35 35.98 -77.20
C MET A 1 -40.91 34.91 -76.28
N PHE A 2 -41.13 35.26 -75.00
CA PHE A 2 -42.12 34.76 -74.02
C PHE A 2 -42.71 33.34 -74.22
N ASP A 3 -42.90 32.45 -73.24
CA ASP A 3 -42.82 32.44 -71.78
C ASP A 3 -43.22 31.00 -71.33
N LYS A 4 -43.14 30.72 -70.02
CA LYS A 4 -44.03 29.84 -69.23
C LYS A 4 -43.54 28.49 -68.65
N TYR A 5 -43.00 28.61 -67.42
CA TYR A 5 -43.22 27.81 -66.19
C TYR A 5 -43.32 26.27 -66.23
N ARG A 6 -42.34 25.60 -65.61
CA ARG A 6 -42.57 24.45 -64.71
C ARG A 6 -41.64 24.51 -63.50
N LYS A 7 -42.24 24.36 -62.32
CA LYS A 7 -41.63 24.31 -60.99
C LYS A 7 -40.71 23.09 -60.87
N THR A 8 -39.53 23.26 -60.27
CA THR A 8 -38.81 22.13 -59.67
C THR A 8 -38.14 22.61 -58.39
N LEU A 9 -38.53 21.94 -57.31
CA LEU A 9 -38.09 22.08 -55.94
C LEU A 9 -36.63 21.61 -55.84
N VAL A 10 -35.71 22.43 -55.32
CA VAL A 10 -34.43 21.91 -54.79
C VAL A 10 -34.21 22.52 -53.42
N ALA A 11 -34.29 21.63 -52.44
CA ALA A 11 -34.14 21.87 -51.03
C ALA A 11 -32.75 22.44 -50.70
N GLY A 12 -32.71 23.51 -49.92
CA GLY A 12 -31.48 24.02 -49.33
C GLY A 12 -31.01 23.08 -48.22
N THR A 13 -29.85 22.47 -48.43
CA THR A 13 -29.17 21.60 -47.47
C THR A 13 -28.71 22.41 -46.26
N VAL A 14 -29.29 22.16 -45.08
CA VAL A 14 -28.74 22.64 -43.81
C VAL A 14 -27.51 21.79 -43.50
N ALA A 15 -26.33 22.40 -43.59
CA ALA A 15 -25.10 21.80 -43.12
C ALA A 15 -25.09 21.80 -41.59
N ILE A 16 -25.36 20.64 -40.98
CA ILE A 16 -25.14 20.41 -39.55
C ILE A 16 -23.63 20.23 -39.34
N THR A 17 -22.95 21.30 -38.93
CA THR A 17 -21.61 21.22 -38.37
C THR A 17 -21.71 20.71 -36.92
N LEU A 18 -21.79 19.40 -36.75
CA LEU A 18 -21.55 18.76 -35.46
C LEU A 18 -20.04 18.89 -35.16
N GLY A 19 -19.70 19.87 -34.33
CA GLY A 19 -18.39 19.95 -33.71
C GLY A 19 -18.11 18.66 -32.94
N LEU A 20 -17.11 17.90 -33.37
CA LEU A 20 -16.52 16.83 -32.58
C LEU A 20 -15.79 17.46 -31.38
N SER A 21 -16.53 17.82 -30.33
CA SER A 21 -15.98 17.69 -28.99
C SER A 21 -16.02 16.20 -28.67
N ALA A 22 -14.91 15.51 -28.94
CA ALA A 22 -14.67 14.18 -28.40
C ALA A 22 -14.53 14.29 -26.87
N SER A 23 -15.66 14.45 -26.19
CA SER A 23 -15.77 14.13 -24.77
C SER A 23 -15.37 12.68 -24.66
N GLY A 24 -14.23 12.42 -23.99
CA GLY A 24 -13.69 11.07 -23.84
C GLY A 24 -14.81 10.09 -23.50
N VAL A 25 -14.92 9.05 -24.32
CA VAL A 25 -15.80 7.91 -24.04
C VAL A 25 -15.24 7.25 -22.79
N MET A 26 -15.67 7.72 -21.63
CA MET A 26 -15.40 7.07 -20.36
C MET A 26 -16.23 5.80 -20.37
N ALA A 27 -15.55 4.65 -20.45
CA ALA A 27 -16.16 3.37 -20.12
C ALA A 27 -16.91 3.53 -18.79
N ALA A 28 -18.15 3.04 -18.73
CA ALA A 28 -18.99 3.07 -17.53
C ALA A 28 -18.37 2.18 -16.43
N GLY A 29 -17.41 2.73 -15.70
CA GLY A 29 -16.67 2.07 -14.62
C GLY A 29 -16.25 3.06 -13.53
N PHE A 30 -15.72 2.53 -12.42
CA PHE A 30 -15.19 3.35 -11.34
C PHE A 30 -13.80 3.89 -11.71
N LYS A 31 -13.62 5.21 -11.60
CA LYS A 31 -12.33 5.85 -11.86
C LYS A 31 -11.32 5.48 -10.76
N PRO A 32 -10.01 5.44 -11.07
CA PRO A 32 -8.97 5.32 -10.05
C PRO A 32 -8.98 6.52 -9.11
N ALA A 33 -8.26 6.40 -7.99
CA ALA A 33 -8.05 7.51 -7.09
C ALA A 33 -7.41 8.69 -7.85
N PRO A 34 -7.91 9.93 -7.67
CA PRO A 34 -7.29 11.08 -8.29
C PRO A 34 -5.93 11.40 -7.65
N PRO A 35 -5.08 12.18 -8.34
CA PRO A 35 -3.88 12.77 -7.77
C PRO A 35 -4.11 13.43 -6.41
N ALA A 36 -3.21 13.17 -5.46
CA ALA A 36 -3.27 13.75 -4.11
C ALA A 36 -2.51 15.08 -4.00
N GLY A 37 -1.64 15.39 -4.97
CA GLY A 37 -0.77 16.55 -5.01
C GLY A 37 -0.24 16.80 -6.41
N GLN A 38 1.07 17.03 -6.53
CA GLN A 38 1.79 17.30 -7.78
C GLN A 38 2.26 16.02 -8.51
N LEU A 39 2.17 14.87 -7.85
CA LEU A 39 2.35 13.53 -8.45
C LEU A 39 0.97 12.85 -8.57
N GLY A 40 0.93 11.51 -8.57
CA GLY A 40 -0.31 10.74 -8.62
C GLY A 40 -1.04 10.59 -7.28
N ALA A 41 -1.83 9.53 -7.19
CA ALA A 41 -2.59 9.17 -6.00
C ALA A 41 -1.69 8.65 -4.87
N VAL A 42 -2.16 8.73 -3.62
CA VAL A 42 -1.53 8.04 -2.48
C VAL A 42 -2.32 6.79 -2.14
N ILE A 43 -1.71 5.63 -2.36
CA ILE A 43 -2.33 4.31 -2.18
C ILE A 43 -1.81 3.68 -0.90
N VAL A 44 -2.70 3.37 0.04
CA VAL A 44 -2.34 2.69 1.30
C VAL A 44 -2.30 1.18 1.06
N ASP A 45 -1.24 0.53 1.55
CA ASP A 45 -0.99 -0.91 1.41
C ASP A 45 -1.14 -1.44 -0.05
N PRO A 46 -0.29 -0.96 -0.99
CA PRO A 46 -0.43 -1.26 -2.41
C PRO A 46 -0.38 -2.77 -2.74
N TYR A 47 0.26 -3.57 -1.89
CA TYR A 47 0.42 -5.01 -2.06
C TYR A 47 -0.46 -5.86 -1.12
N GLY A 48 -1.25 -5.25 -0.24
CA GLY A 48 -2.16 -5.94 0.67
C GLY A 48 -1.50 -6.74 1.80
N ASN A 49 -0.21 -6.54 2.06
CA ASN A 49 0.58 -7.31 3.05
C ASN A 49 1.25 -6.40 4.10
N ALA A 50 1.23 -5.09 3.92
CA ALA A 50 1.94 -4.13 4.74
C ALA A 50 1.05 -2.90 5.04
N PRO A 51 0.08 -3.03 5.97
CA PRO A 51 -0.96 -2.01 6.21
C PRO A 51 -0.45 -0.66 6.74
N LEU A 52 0.83 -0.60 7.15
CA LEU A 52 1.52 0.60 7.63
C LEU A 52 2.50 1.16 6.61
N THR A 53 2.23 0.90 5.34
CA THR A 53 2.94 1.47 4.19
C THR A 53 1.96 2.12 3.24
N ALA A 54 2.46 3.02 2.42
CA ALA A 54 1.72 3.61 1.31
C ALA A 54 2.65 3.82 0.11
N LEU A 55 2.08 4.23 -1.01
CA LEU A 55 2.79 4.52 -2.24
C LEU A 55 2.23 5.80 -2.85
N VAL A 56 3.10 6.76 -3.15
CA VAL A 56 2.73 7.90 -4.01
C VAL A 56 2.95 7.46 -5.45
N ASP A 57 1.88 7.29 -6.20
CA ASP A 57 1.94 6.94 -7.61
C ASP A 57 2.70 7.99 -8.42
N LEU A 58 3.51 7.56 -9.38
CA LEU A 58 4.34 8.47 -10.16
C LEU A 58 3.52 9.24 -11.20
N ASP A 59 2.38 8.69 -11.66
CA ASP A 59 1.52 9.26 -12.73
C ASP A 59 2.32 9.78 -13.93
N SER A 60 3.29 8.98 -14.39
CA SER A 60 4.22 9.31 -15.51
C SER A 60 5.19 10.47 -15.28
N HIS A 61 5.31 11.01 -14.07
CA HIS A 61 6.30 12.03 -13.74
C HIS A 61 7.73 11.46 -13.72
N VAL A 62 8.68 12.19 -14.29
CA VAL A 62 10.10 11.80 -14.29
C VAL A 62 10.83 12.57 -13.19
N ILE A 63 11.03 11.90 -12.05
CA ILE A 63 11.57 12.51 -10.84
C ILE A 63 12.91 11.92 -10.41
N SER A 64 13.65 12.68 -9.61
CA SER A 64 14.96 12.30 -9.07
C SER A 64 15.19 12.93 -7.69
N ASP A 65 16.30 12.57 -7.02
CA ASP A 65 16.66 13.10 -5.69
C ASP A 65 15.50 13.02 -4.67
N VAL A 66 14.83 11.87 -4.62
CA VAL A 66 13.62 11.70 -3.81
C VAL A 66 13.97 11.46 -2.34
N LYS A 67 13.29 12.17 -1.44
CA LYS A 67 13.37 12.02 0.01
C LYS A 67 11.97 11.97 0.60
N VAL A 68 11.75 11.02 1.50
CA VAL A 68 10.50 10.87 2.25
C VAL A 68 10.76 11.13 3.72
N THR A 69 9.83 11.84 4.36
CA THR A 69 9.85 12.10 5.81
C THR A 69 8.46 11.82 6.39
N VAL A 70 8.36 10.82 7.26
CA VAL A 70 7.15 10.54 8.03
C VAL A 70 7.31 11.18 9.41
N HIS A 71 6.41 12.11 9.71
CA HIS A 71 6.48 12.91 10.92
C HIS A 71 6.12 12.11 12.17
N GLY A 72 6.82 12.38 13.27
CA GLY A 72 6.53 11.79 14.56
C GLY A 72 5.10 12.08 15.06
N LYS A 73 4.47 11.09 15.70
CA LYS A 73 3.18 11.28 16.36
C LYS A 73 3.33 11.96 17.72
N GLY A 74 2.73 13.14 17.88
CA GLY A 74 2.76 13.90 19.14
C GLY A 74 4.14 14.51 19.43
N GLU A 75 4.37 14.95 20.67
CA GLU A 75 5.59 15.69 21.05
C GLU A 75 6.87 14.85 21.08
N LYS A 76 6.75 13.54 21.33
CA LYS A 76 7.88 12.60 21.46
C LYS A 76 7.88 11.53 20.37
N GLY A 77 7.11 11.73 19.30
CA GLY A 77 7.08 10.80 18.18
C GLY A 77 8.41 10.82 17.44
N VAL A 78 8.89 9.66 17.04
CA VAL A 78 10.11 9.53 16.24
C VAL A 78 9.77 9.85 14.79
N GLU A 79 10.52 10.77 14.19
CA GLU A 79 10.49 11.05 12.76
C GLU A 79 11.31 10.00 12.01
N ILE A 80 10.79 9.53 10.87
CA ILE A 80 11.48 8.58 10.01
C ILE A 80 11.73 9.25 8.67
N SER A 81 13.01 9.43 8.30
CA SER A 81 13.39 10.07 7.04
C SER A 81 14.39 9.21 6.26
N TYR A 82 14.18 9.08 4.96
CA TYR A 82 15.02 8.25 4.10
C TYR A 82 15.02 8.71 2.63
N PRO A 83 16.12 8.50 1.90
CA PRO A 83 16.16 8.69 0.45
C PRO A 83 15.53 7.50 -0.29
N VAL A 84 15.01 7.74 -1.49
CA VAL A 84 14.49 6.71 -2.39
C VAL A 84 15.30 6.69 -3.68
N GLY A 85 15.85 5.52 -4.00
CA GLY A 85 16.65 5.31 -5.21
C GLY A 85 15.82 5.14 -6.48
N GLN A 86 16.46 5.35 -7.64
CA GLN A 86 15.82 5.22 -8.95
C GLN A 86 15.29 3.81 -9.25
N GLU A 87 15.93 2.76 -8.72
CA GLU A 87 15.44 1.39 -8.86
C GLU A 87 14.08 1.23 -8.18
N SER A 88 13.94 1.71 -6.95
CA SER A 88 12.68 1.66 -6.21
C SER A 88 11.55 2.41 -6.92
N LEU A 89 11.83 3.60 -7.47
CA LEU A 89 10.82 4.36 -8.22
C LEU A 89 10.28 3.56 -9.42
N LYS A 90 11.15 2.84 -10.13
CA LYS A 90 10.76 2.00 -11.27
C LYS A 90 10.09 0.70 -10.84
N THR A 91 10.54 0.09 -9.74
CA THR A 91 9.98 -1.16 -9.21
C THR A 91 8.56 -0.94 -8.71
N TYR A 92 8.31 0.18 -8.03
CA TYR A 92 7.03 0.49 -7.41
C TYR A 92 6.14 1.38 -8.27
N ASP A 93 6.64 1.90 -9.39
CA ASP A 93 5.99 2.95 -10.19
C ASP A 93 5.54 4.14 -9.33
N GLY A 94 6.39 4.52 -8.38
CA GLY A 94 5.99 5.44 -7.33
C GLY A 94 7.01 5.60 -6.19
N VAL A 95 6.71 6.52 -5.28
CA VAL A 95 7.51 6.79 -4.09
C VAL A 95 6.99 5.95 -2.90
N PRO A 96 7.77 4.98 -2.39
CA PRO A 96 7.36 4.15 -1.26
C PRO A 96 7.36 4.95 0.05
N ILE A 97 6.25 4.88 0.78
CA ILE A 97 6.07 5.44 2.12
C ILE A 97 6.13 4.32 3.16
N PHE A 98 7.11 4.41 4.05
CA PHE A 98 7.40 3.47 5.14
C PHE A 98 7.45 4.20 6.47
N GLY A 99 6.96 3.55 7.53
CA GLY A 99 7.02 4.08 8.91
C GLY A 99 5.73 4.72 9.41
N LEU A 100 4.58 4.37 8.84
CA LEU A 100 3.29 4.92 9.26
C LEU A 100 2.83 4.35 10.62
N TYR A 101 2.15 5.18 11.40
CA TYR A 101 1.46 4.78 12.62
C TYR A 101 0.07 4.24 12.30
N GLN A 102 -0.34 3.15 12.95
CA GLN A 102 -1.68 2.55 12.78
C GLN A 102 -2.82 3.48 13.24
N LYS A 103 -4.01 3.34 12.61
CA LYS A 103 -5.25 4.09 12.92
C LYS A 103 -5.01 5.58 13.15
N PHE A 104 -4.18 6.20 12.32
CA PHE A 104 -3.73 7.57 12.48
C PHE A 104 -3.74 8.34 11.15
N ALA A 105 -3.90 9.66 11.25
CA ALA A 105 -3.73 10.59 10.15
C ALA A 105 -2.25 10.99 10.08
N ASN A 106 -1.45 10.14 9.43
CA ASN A 106 -0.01 10.33 9.33
C ASN A 106 0.30 11.54 8.45
N LYS A 107 1.23 12.38 8.89
CA LYS A 107 1.75 13.47 8.07
C LYS A 107 3.02 12.97 7.39
N VAL A 108 3.07 13.09 6.07
CA VAL A 108 4.21 12.62 5.26
C VAL A 108 4.61 13.74 4.32
N THR A 109 5.89 14.08 4.33
CA THR A 109 6.47 15.03 3.38
C THR A 109 7.30 14.25 2.36
N VAL A 110 7.10 14.54 1.07
CA VAL A 110 7.92 14.00 -0.01
C VAL A 110 8.55 15.15 -0.76
N GLU A 111 9.87 15.11 -0.89
CA GLU A 111 10.67 16.08 -1.62
C GLU A 111 11.31 15.37 -2.82
N TRP A 112 11.34 16.01 -3.98
CA TRP A 112 11.98 15.48 -5.18
C TRP A 112 12.48 16.60 -6.09
N LYS A 113 13.21 16.22 -7.14
CA LYS A 113 13.51 17.10 -8.27
C LYS A 113 12.82 16.65 -9.53
N GLU A 114 12.28 17.61 -10.25
CA GLU A 114 11.63 17.43 -11.54
C GLU A 114 12.01 18.58 -12.46
N ASN A 115 12.48 18.29 -13.67
CA ASN A 115 12.95 19.31 -14.63
C ASN A 115 13.98 20.31 -14.04
N GLY A 116 14.84 19.82 -13.14
CA GLY A 116 15.86 20.62 -12.46
C GLY A 116 15.34 21.53 -11.33
N LYS A 117 14.03 21.50 -11.03
CA LYS A 117 13.42 22.25 -9.93
C LYS A 117 13.21 21.35 -8.72
N VAL A 118 13.40 21.90 -7.52
CA VAL A 118 13.08 21.23 -6.25
C VAL A 118 11.58 21.38 -6.00
N MET A 119 10.93 20.25 -5.76
CA MET A 119 9.50 20.09 -5.55
C MET A 119 9.26 19.45 -4.19
N LYS A 120 8.09 19.72 -3.60
CA LYS A 120 7.69 19.19 -2.30
C LYS A 120 6.18 19.10 -2.21
N ASP A 121 5.69 17.99 -1.67
CA ASP A 121 4.31 17.82 -1.24
C ASP A 121 4.22 17.33 0.21
N ASP A 122 3.15 17.75 0.88
CA ASP A 122 2.80 17.34 2.24
C ASP A 122 1.45 16.59 2.19
N TYR A 123 1.47 15.29 2.48
CA TYR A 123 0.32 14.39 2.44
C TYR A 123 -0.19 14.06 3.84
N VAL A 124 -1.51 13.81 3.92
CA VAL A 124 -2.15 13.22 5.10
C VAL A 124 -2.62 11.81 4.76
N VAL A 125 -1.92 10.81 5.28
CA VAL A 125 -2.13 9.39 4.97
C VAL A 125 -2.83 8.69 6.13
N HIS A 126 -4.10 8.35 5.92
CA HIS A 126 -4.91 7.65 6.92
C HIS A 126 -4.70 6.14 6.79
N THR A 127 -4.35 5.48 7.90
CA THR A 127 -4.14 4.02 7.94
C THR A 127 -5.20 3.30 8.77
N SER A 128 -5.38 2.00 8.51
CA SER A 128 -6.22 1.13 9.33
C SER A 128 -5.49 0.61 10.58
N ALA A 129 -6.13 -0.28 11.33
CA ALA A 129 -5.58 -0.96 12.51
C ALA A 129 -4.69 -2.17 12.13
N ILE A 130 -3.82 -2.57 13.05
CA ILE A 130 -3.11 -3.85 13.00
C ILE A 130 -4.04 -4.94 13.53
N VAL A 131 -4.03 -6.13 12.92
CA VAL A 131 -4.89 -7.26 13.28
C VAL A 131 -4.05 -8.46 13.67
N ASN A 132 -4.37 -9.08 14.81
CA ASN A 132 -3.93 -10.43 15.14
C ASN A 132 -5.03 -11.42 14.78
N ASN A 133 -4.75 -12.32 13.84
CA ASN A 133 -5.72 -13.31 13.36
C ASN A 133 -5.78 -14.58 14.24
N TYR A 134 -4.94 -14.70 15.28
CA TYR A 134 -4.86 -15.87 16.15
C TYR A 134 -5.05 -15.46 17.62
N MET A 135 -6.27 -15.61 18.11
CA MET A 135 -6.65 -15.33 19.49
C MET A 135 -7.49 -16.46 20.08
N ASP A 136 -7.36 -16.68 21.38
CA ASP A 136 -8.10 -17.66 22.17
C ASP A 136 -8.11 -17.24 23.65
N ASN A 137 -8.63 -18.09 24.55
CA ASN A 137 -8.75 -17.78 25.98
C ASN A 137 -7.42 -17.55 26.72
N ARG A 138 -6.27 -17.81 26.08
CA ARG A 138 -4.91 -17.51 26.60
C ARG A 138 -4.45 -16.10 26.22
N SER A 139 -5.16 -15.42 25.32
CA SER A 139 -4.79 -14.09 24.83
C SER A 139 -4.95 -13.03 25.92
N ILE A 140 -3.86 -12.36 26.27
CA ILE A 140 -3.87 -11.24 27.24
C ILE A 140 -4.50 -9.99 26.59
N SER A 141 -4.10 -9.70 25.35
CA SER A 141 -4.63 -8.65 24.48
C SER A 141 -4.45 -9.08 23.02
N ASP A 142 -4.95 -8.29 22.07
CA ASP A 142 -4.79 -8.53 20.63
C ASP A 142 -3.33 -8.41 20.17
N LEU A 143 -2.61 -7.39 20.63
CA LEU A 143 -1.22 -7.10 20.26
C LEU A 143 -0.26 -7.25 21.45
N GLN A 144 1.02 -7.51 21.14
CA GLN A 144 2.09 -7.55 22.13
C GLN A 144 2.38 -6.16 22.70
N GLN A 145 2.55 -6.07 24.02
CA GLN A 145 2.82 -4.81 24.71
C GLN A 145 4.30 -4.41 24.59
N THR A 146 4.55 -3.12 24.44
CA THR A 146 5.91 -2.56 24.43
C THR A 146 6.14 -1.73 25.69
N LYS A 147 7.34 -1.85 26.28
CA LYS A 147 7.76 -1.03 27.43
C LYS A 147 9.15 -0.49 27.16
N VAL A 148 9.23 0.82 26.92
CA VAL A 148 10.51 1.52 26.78
C VAL A 148 11.15 1.62 28.16
N VAL A 149 12.35 1.06 28.31
CA VAL A 149 13.08 1.06 29.59
C VAL A 149 14.15 2.16 29.61
N LYS A 150 14.96 2.26 28.56
CA LYS A 150 16.02 3.25 28.42
C LYS A 150 16.25 3.60 26.96
N VAL A 151 16.40 4.89 26.68
CA VAL A 151 16.89 5.43 25.42
C VAL A 151 17.99 6.43 25.78
N ALA A 152 19.20 6.20 25.28
CA ALA A 152 20.30 7.14 25.47
C ALA A 152 20.22 8.27 24.43
N PRO A 153 20.75 9.47 24.73
CA PRO A 153 20.84 10.54 23.73
C PRO A 153 21.59 10.08 22.48
N GLY A 154 21.05 10.36 21.29
CA GLY A 154 21.59 9.95 19.99
C GLY A 154 21.17 8.53 19.53
N PHE A 155 20.17 7.94 20.19
CA PHE A 155 19.60 6.63 19.84
C PHE A 155 18.08 6.68 19.62
N GLU A 156 17.48 7.88 19.60
CA GLU A 156 16.05 8.10 19.42
C GLU A 156 15.55 7.67 18.04
N ASP A 157 16.44 7.59 17.05
CA ASP A 157 16.18 7.26 15.65
C ASP A 157 16.17 5.74 15.35
N ARG A 158 16.47 4.90 16.35
CA ARG A 158 16.65 3.46 16.13
C ARG A 158 15.34 2.74 15.87
N LEU A 159 15.33 1.95 14.80
CA LEU A 159 14.25 1.03 14.45
C LEU A 159 14.70 -0.42 14.62
N TYR A 160 13.79 -1.27 15.12
CA TYR A 160 14.03 -2.69 15.34
C TYR A 160 12.91 -3.51 14.73
N LEU A 161 13.26 -4.47 13.87
CA LEU A 161 12.33 -5.47 13.36
C LEU A 161 12.23 -6.62 14.36
N VAL A 162 11.06 -6.79 14.97
CA VAL A 162 10.79 -7.86 15.93
C VAL A 162 10.22 -9.07 15.20
N ASN A 163 11.03 -10.10 14.99
CA ASN A 163 10.56 -11.38 14.45
C ASN A 163 10.13 -12.28 15.61
N THR A 164 8.83 -12.26 15.92
CA THR A 164 8.20 -13.04 16.98
C THR A 164 6.97 -13.76 16.44
N HIS A 165 6.36 -14.62 17.26
CA HIS A 165 5.23 -15.45 16.88
C HIS A 165 4.11 -15.38 17.93
N THR A 166 2.91 -15.81 17.55
CA THR A 166 1.78 -16.03 18.45
C THR A 166 1.31 -17.47 18.32
N PHE A 167 0.86 -18.08 19.41
CA PHE A 167 0.35 -19.45 19.36
C PHE A 167 -0.97 -19.51 18.58
N THR A 168 -1.16 -20.61 17.87
CA THR A 168 -2.45 -20.94 17.26
C THR A 168 -3.34 -21.66 18.28
N ALA A 169 -4.66 -21.61 18.08
CA ALA A 169 -5.61 -22.32 18.92
C ALA A 169 -5.38 -23.85 18.92
N GLN A 170 -4.99 -24.41 17.78
CA GLN A 170 -4.83 -25.86 17.57
C GLN A 170 -3.44 -26.42 17.95
N GLY A 171 -2.44 -25.55 18.14
CA GLY A 171 -1.05 -26.00 18.29
C GLY A 171 -0.54 -26.72 17.04
N SER A 172 0.35 -27.70 17.22
CA SER A 172 0.80 -28.57 16.13
C SER A 172 -0.20 -29.71 15.91
N ASP A 173 -0.84 -29.72 14.75
CA ASP A 173 -1.89 -30.67 14.35
C ASP A 173 -1.43 -31.69 13.30
N LEU A 174 -0.27 -31.46 12.68
CA LEU A 174 0.31 -32.32 11.65
C LEU A 174 1.67 -32.87 12.07
N HIS A 175 1.95 -34.09 11.62
CA HIS A 175 3.24 -34.74 11.80
C HIS A 175 3.66 -35.45 10.51
N TRP A 176 4.95 -35.40 10.18
CA TRP A 176 5.49 -36.15 9.03
C TRP A 176 5.48 -37.64 9.30
N HIS A 177 5.00 -38.44 8.35
CA HIS A 177 5.02 -39.89 8.51
C HIS A 177 6.44 -40.45 8.29
N GLY A 178 6.98 -41.20 9.26
CA GLY A 178 8.27 -41.90 9.15
C GLY A 178 8.13 -43.43 9.01
N GLU A 179 9.25 -44.11 8.76
CA GLU A 179 9.30 -45.59 8.78
C GLU A 179 9.28 -46.09 10.22
N LYS A 180 8.45 -47.11 10.49
CA LYS A 180 8.29 -47.68 11.84
C LYS A 180 9.54 -48.43 12.26
N ASP A 181 10.05 -48.11 13.46
CA ASP A 181 11.23 -48.77 14.02
C ASP A 181 10.98 -50.28 14.21
N LYS A 182 12.02 -51.09 14.02
CA LYS A 182 11.95 -52.56 14.13
C LYS A 182 11.58 -53.04 15.54
N ASN A 183 11.78 -52.20 16.55
CA ASN A 183 11.50 -52.49 17.94
C ASN A 183 10.10 -52.00 18.37
N ALA A 184 9.33 -51.36 17.47
CA ALA A 184 7.98 -50.88 17.76
C ALA A 184 6.96 -52.03 17.65
N GLY A 185 6.12 -52.20 18.68
CA GLY A 185 5.05 -53.18 18.73
C GLY A 185 3.98 -52.94 17.66
N ILE A 186 3.22 -53.97 17.28
CA ILE A 186 2.23 -53.87 16.18
C ILE A 186 1.17 -52.78 16.39
N LEU A 187 0.82 -52.49 17.66
CA LEU A 187 -0.15 -51.46 18.05
C LEU A 187 0.49 -50.10 18.35
N ASP A 188 1.82 -50.00 18.34
CA ASP A 188 2.49 -48.72 18.56
C ASP A 188 2.15 -47.78 17.41
N ALA A 189 1.79 -46.54 17.75
CA ALA A 189 1.61 -45.48 16.77
C ALA A 189 2.86 -45.41 15.88
N GLY A 190 2.69 -45.30 14.56
CA GLY A 190 3.81 -45.02 13.65
C GLY A 190 4.57 -43.79 14.14
N PRO A 191 5.90 -43.70 13.93
CA PRO A 191 6.73 -42.71 14.61
C PRO A 191 6.26 -41.29 14.30
N ALA A 192 5.50 -40.72 15.22
CA ALA A 192 5.31 -39.30 15.35
C ALA A 192 6.46 -38.80 16.24
N ASN A 193 7.64 -38.65 15.64
CA ASN A 193 8.89 -38.38 16.33
C ASN A 193 8.96 -37.07 17.13
N TRP A 194 7.88 -36.31 17.36
CA TRP A 194 7.99 -35.06 18.13
C TRP A 194 6.68 -34.50 18.72
N ARG A 195 5.76 -35.33 19.20
CA ARG A 195 4.62 -34.79 19.96
C ARG A 195 5.09 -34.37 21.37
N THR A 196 5.69 -33.18 21.48
CA THR A 196 5.80 -32.49 22.78
C THR A 196 4.41 -31.97 23.14
N PRO A 197 3.80 -32.40 24.26
CA PRO A 197 2.71 -31.65 24.86
C PRO A 197 3.31 -30.35 25.38
N PHE A 198 2.79 -29.22 24.91
CA PHE A 198 2.90 -27.95 25.63
C PHE A 198 1.63 -27.79 26.47
#